data_AF-A0A1J1GK00-F1
#
_entry.id   AF-A0A1J1GK00-F1
#
_cell.length_a   1.000
_cell.length_b   1.000
_cell.length_c   1.000
_cell.angle_alpha   90.00
_cell.angle_beta   90.00
_cell.angle_gamma   90.00
#
_symmetry.space_group_name_H-M   'P 1'
#
loop_
_entity.id
_entity.type
_entity.pdbx_description
1 polymer ?
#
loop_
_entity_poly.entity_id
_entity_poly.type
_entity_poly.pdbx_seq_one_letter_code
_entity_poly.pdbx_strand_id
1 'polypeptide(L)'
;MRTIKGCISCLITTLTFLGLHYEKEVKTSLNRSKFSTNNLSFDPNLEKNKELENNSIAKYNIKGKEGTNSTKNSFIQSLNSTSTEEKDLGGYNNFVIKINEAFFEAKRAYITANSYRYSRSYITKYSNEFYAASMKHIWAFLNCEEDNIRFYKNTKKDMREQFYNLLSLKEDDKKNDLYKTELPKFKSKIESHLRTIDWNRKRCKGNDNNAYREVDYYLLREFCSIWGCINKIVSFTKGYAYNTNIAYSDAMDRAMHGVSQYKLSDKNFSEIRDFLNSDRVQIIMKENICKKELKNSLKLLIEEISDMNDTYVKDVNTEHNFFSSYKNDCKNAMSINITKNNITYIFTTALQHNGGYQQYNIWNNQLKSNFYEIQKKFKDLLKNALKGLGEEINSLVYPENVIMEVKKIFTEGNDAYHRTKSLIEENFRLENLSHKYKNKRISDITSELTELYARALAHNINLKDKFNSFNTKYKSIESNINSVELAKRELLLEESKLTDITYDILAKKKDIEDIIGSANNELALLKSDYDELMTLVSEIQSS
;
A
#
# COMPACT_ATOMS: atom_id res chain seq x y z
N MET A 1 -45.27 57.34 33.60
CA MET A 1 -44.32 56.58 34.43
C MET A 1 -44.96 55.37 35.13
N ARG A 2 -45.74 54.54 34.41
CA ARG A 2 -46.40 53.31 34.95
C ARG A 2 -46.09 52.02 34.16
N THR A 3 -45.44 52.10 33.01
CA THR A 3 -45.16 50.96 32.12
C THR A 3 -43.83 50.24 32.41
N ILE A 4 -42.91 50.85 33.17
CA ILE A 4 -41.58 50.26 33.46
C ILE A 4 -41.63 49.31 34.68
N LYS A 5 -42.60 49.46 35.59
CA LYS A 5 -42.74 48.58 36.76
C LYS A 5 -43.31 47.19 36.43
N GLY A 6 -44.08 47.06 35.33
CA GLY A 6 -44.67 45.78 34.91
C GLY A 6 -43.64 44.79 34.35
N CYS A 7 -42.69 45.26 33.53
CA CYS A 7 -41.67 44.39 32.92
C CYS A 7 -40.66 43.85 33.93
N ILE A 8 -40.29 44.63 34.95
CA ILE A 8 -39.33 44.19 35.99
C ILE A 8 -39.97 43.11 36.90
N SER A 9 -41.27 43.26 37.22
CA SER A 9 -41.99 42.25 38.02
C SER A 9 -42.09 40.90 37.31
N CYS A 10 -42.34 40.91 35.99
CA CYS A 10 -42.42 39.71 35.15
C CYS A 10 -41.05 38.99 34.99
N LEU A 11 -39.95 39.76 34.94
CA LEU A 11 -38.59 39.22 34.84
C LEU A 11 -38.12 38.57 36.15
N ILE A 12 -38.51 39.13 37.30
CA ILE A 12 -38.18 38.58 38.62
C ILE A 12 -38.96 37.29 38.90
N THR A 13 -40.23 37.21 38.47
CA THR A 13 -41.05 36.00 38.64
C THR A 13 -40.63 34.85 37.72
N THR A 14 -40.16 35.14 36.51
CA THR A 14 -39.62 34.11 35.59
C THR A 14 -38.26 33.57 36.05
N LEU A 15 -37.39 34.41 36.62
CA LEU A 15 -36.11 33.99 37.21
C LEU A 15 -36.28 33.15 38.48
N THR A 16 -37.27 33.45 39.32
CA THR A 16 -37.58 32.64 40.52
C THR A 16 -38.21 31.29 40.17
N PHE A 17 -39.03 31.20 39.12
CA PHE A 17 -39.54 29.92 38.61
C PHE A 17 -38.45 29.02 38.00
N LEU A 18 -37.49 29.59 37.26
CA LEU A 18 -36.33 28.87 36.72
C LEU A 18 -35.40 28.35 37.83
N GLY A 19 -35.18 29.15 38.89
CA GLY A 19 -34.40 28.72 40.05
C GLY A 19 -35.03 27.55 40.81
N LEU A 20 -36.36 27.58 41.02
CA LEU A 20 -37.09 26.50 41.69
C LEU A 20 -37.18 25.22 40.85
N HIS A 21 -37.25 25.33 39.50
CA HIS A 21 -37.26 24.17 38.61
C HIS A 21 -35.89 23.47 38.58
N TYR A 22 -34.79 24.24 38.60
CA TYR A 22 -33.43 23.72 38.65
C TYR A 22 -33.11 23.05 39.99
N GLU A 23 -33.54 23.63 41.11
CA GLU A 23 -33.34 23.03 42.44
C GLU A 23 -34.11 21.71 42.61
N LYS A 24 -35.26 21.57 41.95
CA LYS A 24 -36.07 20.35 41.95
C LYS A 24 -35.41 19.24 41.11
N GLU A 25 -34.82 19.55 39.95
CA GLU A 25 -34.06 18.56 39.13
C GLU A 25 -32.75 18.11 39.81
N VAL A 26 -32.06 19.01 40.52
CA VAL A 26 -30.85 18.67 41.29
C VAL A 26 -31.19 17.78 42.50
N LYS A 27 -32.31 18.03 43.19
CA LYS A 27 -32.79 17.13 44.28
C LYS A 27 -33.25 15.76 43.75
N THR A 28 -33.84 15.70 42.56
CA THR A 28 -34.31 14.44 41.95
C THR A 28 -33.15 13.59 41.43
N SER A 29 -32.07 14.22 40.94
CA SER A 29 -30.82 13.54 40.53
C SER A 29 -29.95 13.10 41.72
N LEU A 30 -29.90 13.87 42.82
CA LEU A 30 -29.25 13.44 44.06
C LEU A 30 -29.93 12.20 44.67
N ASN A 31 -31.27 12.12 44.66
CA ASN A 31 -32.00 10.97 45.20
C ASN A 31 -31.89 9.70 44.34
N ARG A 32 -31.55 9.82 43.05
CA ARG A 32 -31.22 8.67 42.18
C ARG A 32 -29.78 8.16 42.34
N SER A 33 -28.90 8.88 43.04
CA SER A 33 -27.50 8.48 43.28
C SER A 33 -27.27 7.62 44.53
N LYS A 34 -28.35 7.25 45.25
CA LYS A 34 -28.26 6.42 46.47
C LYS A 34 -28.26 4.90 46.24
N PHE A 35 -27.89 4.43 45.04
CA PHE A 35 -27.69 2.99 44.80
C PHE A 35 -26.33 2.70 44.16
N SER A 36 -25.65 1.73 44.78
CA SER A 36 -24.34 1.13 44.51
C SER A 36 -23.07 1.92 44.91
N THR A 37 -22.98 2.23 46.20
CA THR A 37 -21.72 1.96 46.92
C THR A 37 -21.44 0.46 46.84
N ASN A 38 -20.54 0.04 45.95
CA ASN A 38 -19.64 -1.11 46.07
C ASN A 38 -18.91 -1.32 44.73
N ASN A 39 -17.59 -1.53 44.81
CA ASN A 39 -16.61 -1.80 43.75
C ASN A 39 -15.84 -0.58 43.21
N LEU A 40 -15.01 0.03 44.07
CA LEU A 40 -13.76 0.65 43.65
C LEU A 40 -12.61 -0.06 44.37
N SER A 41 -12.36 -1.30 43.96
CA SER A 41 -11.18 -2.09 44.35
C SER A 41 -10.45 -2.54 43.09
N PHE A 42 -9.55 -1.72 42.56
CA PHE A 42 -8.50 -2.11 41.59
C PHE A 42 -7.43 -1.01 41.57
N ASP A 43 -6.12 -1.22 41.69
CA ASP A 43 -5.26 -2.30 42.21
C ASP A 43 -3.84 -1.66 42.31
N PRO A 44 -2.99 -1.94 43.33
CA PRO A 44 -1.69 -1.29 43.56
C PRO A 44 -0.55 -1.95 42.78
N ASN A 45 -0.61 -1.95 41.45
CA ASN A 45 0.32 -2.69 40.58
C ASN A 45 1.33 -1.80 39.81
N LEU A 46 2.01 -0.88 40.53
CA LEU A 46 3.17 -0.16 40.00
C LEU A 46 4.51 -0.64 40.57
N GLU A 47 4.50 -1.50 41.60
CA GLU A 47 5.74 -1.99 42.24
C GLU A 47 6.10 -3.45 41.88
N LYS A 48 5.23 -4.18 41.16
CA LYS A 48 5.47 -5.59 40.76
C LYS A 48 6.01 -5.79 39.34
N ASN A 49 6.29 -4.72 38.60
CA ASN A 49 6.75 -4.81 37.20
C ASN A 49 8.28 -4.92 37.02
N LYS A 50 9.06 -5.04 38.10
CA LYS A 50 10.51 -5.34 37.98
C LYS A 50 10.83 -6.83 37.82
N GLU A 51 9.89 -7.74 38.13
CA GLU A 51 10.12 -9.20 37.99
C GLU A 51 9.53 -9.82 36.71
N LEU A 52 8.75 -9.07 35.92
CA LEU A 52 8.13 -9.57 34.68
C LEU A 52 8.96 -9.31 33.40
N GLU A 53 10.06 -8.56 33.48
CA GLU A 53 10.93 -8.27 32.32
C GLU A 53 11.74 -9.48 31.83
N ASN A 54 11.85 -10.57 32.60
CA ASN A 54 12.74 -11.69 32.26
C ASN A 54 12.07 -13.02 31.84
N ASN A 55 10.74 -13.11 31.72
CA ASN A 55 10.08 -14.40 31.41
C ASN A 55 9.14 -14.42 30.18
N SER A 56 9.08 -13.38 29.36
CA SER A 56 8.16 -13.33 28.19
C SER A 56 8.73 -13.93 26.89
N ILE A 57 9.93 -14.53 26.89
CA ILE A 57 10.53 -15.15 25.70
C ILE A 57 10.16 -16.65 25.53
N ALA A 58 9.37 -17.26 26.42
CA ALA A 58 9.01 -18.68 26.31
C ALA A 58 7.52 -18.92 25.99
N LYS A 59 7.26 -19.45 24.78
CA LYS A 59 6.06 -20.22 24.35
C LYS A 59 4.70 -19.51 24.39
N TYR A 60 4.31 -18.89 23.27
CA TYR A 60 2.91 -18.87 22.86
C TYR A 60 2.64 -19.99 21.86
N ASN A 61 2.21 -21.14 22.38
CA ASN A 61 1.57 -22.19 21.62
C ASN A 61 0.09 -21.84 21.40
N ILE A 62 -0.33 -22.00 20.16
CA ILE A 62 -1.71 -21.99 19.67
C ILE A 62 -2.56 -22.98 20.49
N LYS A 63 -3.67 -22.51 21.07
CA LYS A 63 -4.87 -23.33 21.35
C LYS A 63 -6.09 -22.42 21.54
N GLY A 64 -7.10 -22.63 20.70
CA GLY A 64 -8.25 -21.75 20.53
C GLY A 64 -9.35 -21.91 21.58
N LYS A 65 -10.27 -20.93 21.54
CA LYS A 65 -11.69 -21.10 21.86
C LYS A 65 -12.50 -20.34 20.83
N GLU A 66 -13.38 -21.08 20.17
CA GLU A 66 -14.29 -20.65 19.12
C GLU A 66 -15.35 -19.67 19.63
N GLY A 67 -15.55 -18.61 18.88
CA GLY A 67 -16.68 -17.69 18.94
C GLY A 67 -16.95 -17.20 17.52
N THR A 68 -17.98 -17.76 16.91
CA THR A 68 -18.38 -17.63 15.50
C THR A 68 -18.79 -16.21 15.09
N ASN A 69 -18.42 -15.85 13.85
CA ASN A 69 -18.79 -14.69 13.01
C ASN A 69 -17.84 -13.47 12.99
N SER A 70 -16.72 -13.61 12.27
CA SER A 70 -16.15 -12.50 11.48
C SER A 70 -15.27 -12.98 10.31
N THR A 71 -15.86 -13.58 9.28
CA THR A 71 -15.15 -14.00 8.06
C THR A 71 -14.77 -12.81 7.13
N LYS A 72 -14.58 -11.60 7.65
CA LYS A 72 -14.27 -10.38 6.86
C LYS A 72 -13.00 -9.63 7.24
N ASN A 73 -12.18 -10.14 8.16
CA ASN A 73 -10.88 -9.56 8.52
C ASN A 73 -9.70 -10.50 8.29
N SER A 74 -9.75 -11.37 7.28
CA SER A 74 -8.64 -12.30 6.96
C SER A 74 -7.45 -11.62 6.26
N PHE A 75 -7.57 -10.35 5.83
CA PHE A 75 -6.59 -9.75 4.93
C PHE A 75 -5.27 -9.32 5.61
N ILE A 76 -5.29 -9.02 6.91
CA ILE A 76 -4.05 -8.66 7.65
C ILE A 76 -3.32 -9.92 8.14
N GLN A 77 -4.01 -11.06 8.28
CA GLN A 77 -3.38 -12.34 8.64
C GLN A 77 -3.02 -13.22 7.43
N SER A 78 -3.57 -12.97 6.23
CA SER A 78 -3.22 -13.74 5.03
C SER A 78 -1.88 -13.34 4.38
N LEU A 79 -1.16 -12.36 4.91
CA LEU A 79 0.26 -12.14 4.61
C LEU A 79 1.18 -13.20 5.27
N ASN A 80 0.64 -14.04 6.16
CA ASN A 80 1.37 -15.13 6.82
C ASN A 80 1.43 -16.45 6.03
N SER A 81 1.08 -16.50 4.74
CA SER A 81 1.19 -17.73 3.92
C SER A 81 2.12 -17.57 2.71
N THR A 82 3.35 -17.14 2.96
CA THR A 82 4.53 -17.46 2.12
C THR A 82 5.75 -17.42 3.03
N SER A 83 6.39 -18.57 3.19
CA SER A 83 7.55 -18.97 4.00
C SER A 83 8.30 -17.86 4.79
N THR A 84 8.41 -18.10 6.10
CA THR A 84 8.87 -17.18 7.15
C THR A 84 10.39 -16.99 7.27
N GLU A 85 11.23 -17.62 6.43
CA GLU A 85 12.70 -17.49 6.54
C GLU A 85 13.34 -16.67 5.40
N GLU A 86 12.71 -16.51 4.23
CA GLU A 86 13.24 -15.70 3.12
C GLU A 86 12.87 -14.20 3.19
N LYS A 87 11.92 -13.82 4.04
CA LYS A 87 11.25 -12.50 4.03
C LYS A 87 11.81 -11.44 4.96
N ASP A 88 12.65 -11.79 5.93
CA ASP A 88 13.26 -10.78 6.80
C ASP A 88 14.69 -10.49 6.32
N LEU A 89 14.82 -9.76 5.19
CA LEU A 89 16.11 -9.30 4.69
C LEU A 89 16.83 -8.50 5.78
N GLY A 90 17.65 -9.20 6.57
CA GLY A 90 18.51 -8.56 7.56
C GLY A 90 17.82 -7.94 8.77
N GLY A 91 16.67 -8.45 9.22
CA GLY A 91 16.00 -7.90 10.41
C GLY A 91 15.11 -6.68 10.14
N TYR A 92 14.80 -6.40 8.87
CA TYR A 92 13.97 -5.27 8.45
C TYR A 92 12.59 -5.27 9.10
N ASN A 93 11.93 -6.42 9.22
CA ASN A 93 10.60 -6.49 9.83
C ASN A 93 10.63 -6.10 11.30
N ASN A 94 11.63 -6.59 12.05
CA ASN A 94 11.86 -6.20 13.44
C ASN A 94 12.16 -4.70 13.57
N PHE A 95 12.96 -4.15 12.64
CA PHE A 95 13.20 -2.70 12.57
C PHE A 95 11.90 -1.91 12.36
N VAL A 96 11.05 -2.32 11.41
CA VAL A 96 9.76 -1.68 11.14
C VAL A 96 8.84 -1.70 12.36
N ILE A 97 8.79 -2.80 13.11
CA ILE A 97 8.02 -2.89 14.36
C ILE A 97 8.54 -1.88 15.38
N LYS A 98 9.85 -1.91 15.67
CA LYS A 98 10.46 -1.02 16.68
C LYS A 98 10.33 0.45 16.35
N ILE A 99 10.51 0.84 15.08
CA ILE A 99 10.40 2.24 14.67
C ILE A 99 8.95 2.74 14.71
N ASN A 100 7.97 1.87 14.42
CA ASN A 100 6.54 2.21 14.55
C ASN A 100 6.15 2.44 16.01
N GLU A 101 6.61 1.58 16.92
CA GLU A 101 6.40 1.75 18.35
C GLU A 101 7.02 3.06 18.86
N ALA A 102 8.27 3.33 18.49
CA ALA A 102 8.98 4.55 18.85
C ALA A 102 8.30 5.80 18.30
N PHE A 103 7.77 5.74 17.06
CA PHE A 103 7.01 6.82 16.45
C PHE A 103 5.72 7.13 17.22
N PHE A 104 4.96 6.11 17.61
CA PHE A 104 3.73 6.29 18.37
C PHE A 104 4.00 6.85 19.79
N GLU A 105 5.05 6.39 20.44
CA GLU A 105 5.49 6.94 21.73
C GLU A 105 5.92 8.40 21.63
N ALA A 106 6.73 8.76 20.64
CA ALA A 106 7.18 10.14 20.44
C ALA A 106 6.00 11.08 20.18
N LYS A 107 4.97 10.66 19.42
CA LYS A 107 3.73 11.45 19.26
C LYS A 107 3.02 11.71 20.58
N ARG A 108 2.91 10.70 21.45
CA ARG A 108 2.31 10.87 22.79
C ARG A 108 3.16 11.76 23.70
N ALA A 109 4.49 11.61 23.65
CA ALA A 109 5.42 12.43 24.39
C ALA A 109 5.41 13.90 23.92
N TYR A 110 5.27 14.14 22.61
CA TYR A 110 5.09 15.48 22.05
C TYR A 110 3.80 16.17 22.55
N ILE A 111 2.70 15.43 22.67
CA ILE A 111 1.45 15.94 23.29
C ILE A 111 1.67 16.24 24.77
N THR A 112 2.39 15.37 25.47
CA THR A 112 2.79 15.57 26.88
C THR A 112 3.61 16.85 27.04
N ALA A 113 4.64 17.06 26.23
CA ALA A 113 5.45 18.28 26.22
C ALA A 113 4.59 19.54 25.97
N ASN A 114 3.65 19.47 25.03
CA ASN A 114 2.71 20.57 24.80
C ASN A 114 1.82 20.84 26.01
N SER A 115 1.34 19.81 26.72
CA SER A 115 0.53 19.98 27.92
C SER A 115 1.28 20.73 29.03
N TYR A 116 2.59 20.50 29.16
CA TYR A 116 3.46 21.24 30.09
C TYR A 116 3.52 22.71 29.73
N ARG A 117 3.67 23.03 28.44
CA ARG A 117 3.62 24.41 27.94
C ARG A 117 2.28 25.09 28.28
N TYR A 118 1.17 24.39 28.07
CA TYR A 118 -0.17 24.92 28.35
C TYR A 118 -0.53 24.98 29.83
N SER A 119 0.25 24.35 30.71
CA SER A 119 0.03 24.39 32.16
C SER A 119 0.13 25.81 32.73
N ARG A 120 0.77 26.74 31.99
CA ARG A 120 0.73 28.18 32.28
C ARG A 120 -0.68 28.73 32.45
N SER A 121 -1.67 28.16 31.74
CA SER A 121 -3.08 28.59 31.84
C SER A 121 -3.67 28.42 33.25
N TYR A 122 -3.06 27.57 34.09
CA TYR A 122 -3.42 27.40 35.49
C TYR A 122 -2.57 28.25 36.45
N ILE A 123 -1.39 28.70 36.03
CA ILE A 123 -0.40 29.37 36.89
C ILE A 123 -0.51 30.89 36.71
N THR A 124 -1.28 31.54 37.60
CA THR A 124 -1.54 32.98 37.52
C THR A 124 -0.54 33.77 38.34
N LYS A 125 -0.36 33.44 39.62
CA LYS A 125 0.50 34.17 40.55
C LYS A 125 1.96 34.09 40.16
N TYR A 126 2.42 32.92 39.71
CA TYR A 126 3.82 32.67 39.36
C TYR A 126 4.08 32.60 37.85
N SER A 127 3.19 33.16 37.02
CA SER A 127 3.22 32.97 35.56
C SER A 127 4.55 33.39 34.91
N ASN A 128 5.11 34.54 35.30
CA ASN A 128 6.37 35.06 34.74
C ASN A 128 7.57 34.20 35.16
N GLU A 129 7.58 33.74 36.41
CA GLU A 129 8.64 32.90 36.95
C GLU A 129 8.59 31.50 36.32
N PHE A 130 7.39 30.92 36.21
CA PHE A 130 7.16 29.67 35.48
C PHE A 130 7.70 29.79 34.05
N TYR A 131 7.40 30.89 33.36
CA TYR A 131 7.86 31.10 32.00
C TYR A 131 9.40 31.16 31.93
N ALA A 132 10.04 31.94 32.79
CA ALA A 132 11.49 32.10 32.81
C ALA A 132 12.25 30.80 33.17
N ALA A 133 11.74 30.03 34.14
CA ALA A 133 12.41 28.84 34.64
C ALA A 133 12.09 27.57 33.83
N SER A 134 10.82 27.38 33.48
CA SER A 134 10.31 26.10 32.95
C SER A 134 10.41 25.99 31.43
N MET A 135 10.23 27.10 30.70
CA MET A 135 10.09 27.04 29.24
C MET A 135 11.33 26.49 28.54
N LYS A 136 12.53 26.76 29.03
CA LYS A 136 13.77 26.19 28.46
C LYS A 136 13.76 24.65 28.48
N HIS A 137 13.22 24.05 29.56
CA HIS A 137 13.13 22.60 29.71
C HIS A 137 11.98 22.02 28.89
N ILE A 138 10.83 22.72 28.88
CA ILE A 138 9.67 22.32 28.07
C ILE A 138 10.00 22.35 26.57
N TRP A 139 10.66 23.40 26.09
CA TRP A 139 11.12 23.48 24.69
C TRP A 139 12.17 22.42 24.38
N ALA A 140 13.11 22.14 25.30
CA ALA A 140 14.08 21.07 25.10
C ALA A 140 13.40 19.69 24.97
N PHE A 141 12.34 19.42 25.73
CA PHE A 141 11.55 18.19 25.59
C PHE A 141 10.76 18.18 24.28
N LEU A 142 10.04 19.27 23.97
CA LEU A 142 9.23 19.39 22.76
C LEU A 142 10.06 19.19 21.49
N ASN A 143 11.18 19.91 21.37
CA ASN A 143 12.06 19.82 20.21
C ASN A 143 12.67 18.42 20.08
N CYS A 144 12.99 17.77 21.22
CA CYS A 144 13.51 16.41 21.22
C CYS A 144 12.52 15.42 20.60
N GLU A 145 11.23 15.52 20.97
CA GLU A 145 10.20 14.63 20.43
C GLU A 145 9.80 15.00 19.00
N GLU A 146 9.81 16.28 18.63
CA GLU A 146 9.61 16.69 17.23
C GLU A 146 10.70 16.13 16.31
N ASP A 147 11.96 16.23 16.73
CA ASP A 147 13.09 15.65 16.01
C ASP A 147 12.99 14.12 15.92
N ASN A 148 12.55 13.45 16.99
CA ASN A 148 12.29 12.01 16.98
C ASN A 148 11.19 11.63 15.99
N ILE A 149 10.04 12.32 15.99
CA ILE A 149 8.94 12.10 15.06
C ILE A 149 9.44 12.24 13.62
N ARG A 150 10.21 13.29 13.32
CA ARG A 150 10.80 13.53 12.00
C ARG A 150 11.80 12.43 11.61
N PHE A 151 12.69 12.06 12.53
CA PHE A 151 13.66 10.99 12.34
C PHE A 151 12.97 9.66 12.05
N TYR A 152 12.03 9.21 12.89
CA TYR A 152 11.36 7.92 12.72
C TYR A 152 10.58 7.84 11.41
N LYS A 153 9.87 8.92 11.04
CA LYS A 153 9.14 9.00 9.76
C LYS A 153 10.10 8.87 8.56
N ASN A 154 11.19 9.64 8.56
CA ASN A 154 12.13 9.69 7.44
C ASN A 154 12.95 8.40 7.34
N THR A 155 13.45 7.88 8.46
CA THR A 155 14.25 6.65 8.49
C THR A 155 13.41 5.44 8.09
N LYS A 156 12.15 5.34 8.52
CA LYS A 156 11.27 4.25 8.06
C LYS A 156 11.11 4.28 6.54
N LYS A 157 10.88 5.47 5.96
CA LYS A 157 10.73 5.65 4.51
C LYS A 157 12.00 5.27 3.75
N ASP A 158 13.14 5.82 4.15
CA ASP A 158 14.45 5.56 3.54
C ASP A 158 14.83 4.08 3.58
N MET A 159 14.60 3.41 4.72
CA MET A 159 14.88 1.98 4.85
C MET A 159 13.93 1.11 4.01
N ARG A 160 12.67 1.54 3.81
CA ARG A 160 11.75 0.85 2.89
C ARG A 160 12.19 0.99 1.44
N GLU A 161 12.54 2.20 1.01
CA GLU A 161 13.04 2.44 -0.36
C GLU A 161 14.28 1.56 -0.64
N GLN A 162 15.23 1.52 0.30
CA GLN A 162 16.41 0.63 0.18
C GLN A 162 16.05 -0.86 0.17
N PHE A 163 15.09 -1.28 0.99
CA PHE A 163 14.62 -2.67 1.00
C PHE A 163 14.08 -3.10 -0.39
N TYR A 164 13.24 -2.28 -1.01
CA TYR A 164 12.69 -2.56 -2.35
C TYR A 164 13.73 -2.49 -3.47
N ASN A 165 14.73 -1.60 -3.32
CA ASN A 165 15.88 -1.59 -4.21
C ASN A 165 16.68 -2.91 -4.10
N LEU A 166 16.94 -3.39 -2.88
CA LEU A 166 17.62 -4.68 -2.66
C LEU A 166 16.83 -5.87 -3.23
N LEU A 167 15.50 -5.88 -3.09
CA LEU A 167 14.66 -6.90 -3.73
C LEU A 167 14.84 -6.88 -5.25
N SER A 168 14.81 -5.69 -5.86
CA SER A 168 15.01 -5.54 -7.31
C SER A 168 16.40 -6.04 -7.75
N LEU A 169 17.44 -5.80 -6.95
CA LEU A 169 18.79 -6.31 -7.22
C LEU A 169 18.88 -7.83 -7.07
N LYS A 170 18.26 -8.40 -6.02
CA LYS A 170 18.23 -9.85 -5.77
C LYS A 170 17.60 -10.61 -6.93
N GLU A 171 16.59 -10.01 -7.56
CA GLU A 171 15.83 -10.62 -8.64
C GLU A 171 16.48 -10.45 -10.02
N ASP A 172 17.59 -9.72 -10.16
CA ASP A 172 18.32 -9.53 -11.43
C ASP A 172 19.65 -10.29 -11.39
N ASP A 173 19.75 -11.41 -12.13
CA ASP A 173 20.92 -12.28 -12.17
C ASP A 173 22.20 -11.52 -12.58
N LYS A 174 22.07 -10.45 -13.39
CA LYS A 174 23.21 -9.62 -13.82
C LYS A 174 23.70 -8.67 -12.72
N LYS A 175 22.90 -8.44 -11.68
CA LYS A 175 23.19 -7.51 -10.56
C LYS A 175 23.44 -8.23 -9.24
N ASN A 176 23.60 -9.55 -9.25
CA ASN A 176 23.79 -10.36 -8.03
C ASN A 176 25.02 -9.92 -7.19
N ASP A 177 26.11 -9.51 -7.82
CA ASP A 177 27.30 -9.03 -7.09
C ASP A 177 27.05 -7.69 -6.38
N LEU A 178 26.25 -6.80 -7.00
CA LEU A 178 25.82 -5.57 -6.35
C LEU A 178 24.89 -5.87 -5.17
N TYR A 179 23.96 -6.82 -5.31
CA TYR A 179 23.11 -7.28 -4.20
C TYR A 179 23.95 -7.79 -3.02
N LYS A 180 24.93 -8.66 -3.26
CA LYS A 180 25.83 -9.19 -2.21
C LYS A 180 26.62 -8.08 -1.51
N THR A 181 26.94 -7.00 -2.22
CA THR A 181 27.68 -5.85 -1.67
C THR A 181 26.80 -4.91 -0.86
N GLU A 182 25.54 -4.69 -1.27
CA GLU A 182 24.62 -3.76 -0.62
C GLU A 182 23.91 -4.37 0.59
N LEU A 183 23.66 -5.69 0.61
CA LEU A 183 22.96 -6.36 1.70
C LEU A 183 23.64 -6.18 3.08
N PRO A 184 24.97 -6.35 3.24
CA PRO A 184 25.65 -6.10 4.52
C PRO A 184 25.55 -4.65 4.97
N LYS A 185 25.60 -3.68 4.05
CA LYS A 185 25.45 -2.25 4.36
C LYS A 185 24.06 -1.95 4.90
N PHE A 186 23.04 -2.51 4.26
CA PHE A 186 21.66 -2.39 4.72
C PHE A 186 21.46 -2.97 6.13
N LYS A 187 22.00 -4.17 6.40
CA LYS A 187 21.99 -4.78 7.74
C LYS A 187 22.65 -3.90 8.80
N SER A 188 23.86 -3.39 8.50
CA SER A 188 24.58 -2.49 9.40
C SER A 188 23.81 -1.19 9.66
N LYS A 189 23.12 -0.66 8.64
CA LYS A 189 22.28 0.53 8.76
C LYS A 189 21.06 0.28 9.63
N ILE A 190 20.41 -0.89 9.54
CA ILE A 190 19.35 -1.31 10.48
C ILE A 190 19.86 -1.26 11.92
N GLU A 191 20.98 -1.90 12.22
CA GLU A 191 21.54 -1.93 13.58
C GLU A 191 21.87 -0.53 14.11
N SER A 192 22.46 0.31 13.26
CA SER A 192 22.76 1.71 13.60
C SER A 192 21.50 2.51 13.93
N HIS A 193 20.45 2.36 13.13
CA HIS A 193 19.17 3.03 13.38
C HIS A 193 18.48 2.52 14.64
N LEU A 194 18.53 1.22 14.93
CA LEU A 194 18.02 0.66 16.19
C LEU A 194 18.73 1.26 17.41
N ARG A 195 20.07 1.36 17.40
CA ARG A 195 20.82 2.04 18.48
C ARG A 195 20.45 3.51 18.60
N THR A 196 20.22 4.18 17.48
CA THR A 196 19.82 5.59 17.46
C THR A 196 18.43 5.79 18.08
N ILE A 197 17.47 4.89 17.80
CA ILE A 197 16.14 4.89 18.43
C ILE A 197 16.28 4.79 19.95
N ASP A 198 17.06 3.84 20.45
CA ASP A 198 17.24 3.63 21.90
C ASP A 198 17.92 4.83 22.58
N TRP A 199 18.93 5.42 21.94
CA TRP A 199 19.61 6.60 22.45
C TRP A 199 18.68 7.81 22.50
N ASN A 200 17.91 8.05 21.44
CA ASN A 200 16.95 9.15 21.35
C ASN A 200 15.87 9.06 22.43
N ARG A 201 15.31 7.86 22.66
CA ARG A 201 14.34 7.61 23.74
C ARG A 201 14.91 7.98 25.11
N LYS A 202 16.12 7.52 25.44
CA LYS A 202 16.78 7.83 26.72
C LYS A 202 17.03 9.34 26.88
N ARG A 203 17.49 10.00 25.81
CA ARG A 203 17.75 11.44 25.80
C ARG A 203 16.48 12.25 26.07
N CYS A 204 15.40 11.98 25.33
CA CYS A 204 14.16 12.75 25.49
C CYS A 204 13.47 12.47 26.83
N LYS A 205 13.62 11.25 27.39
CA LYS A 205 13.13 10.96 28.74
C LYS A 205 13.83 11.81 29.82
N GLY A 206 15.11 12.13 29.65
CA GLY A 206 15.80 13.08 30.52
C GLY A 206 15.20 14.49 30.46
N ASN A 207 14.84 14.95 29.26
CA ASN A 207 14.20 16.25 29.07
C ASN A 207 12.77 16.29 29.63
N ASP A 208 12.00 15.22 29.47
CA ASP A 208 10.69 15.01 30.07
C ASP A 208 10.76 15.19 31.60
N ASN A 209 11.63 14.45 32.27
CA ASN A 209 11.79 14.51 33.72
C ASN A 209 12.14 15.93 34.21
N ASN A 210 13.00 16.64 33.49
CA ASN A 210 13.36 18.02 33.82
C ASN A 210 12.18 18.98 33.63
N ALA A 211 11.44 18.85 32.53
CA ALA A 211 10.26 19.68 32.27
C ALA A 211 9.15 19.42 33.29
N TYR A 212 8.88 18.15 33.61
CA TYR A 212 7.89 17.75 34.60
C TYR A 212 8.20 18.34 35.96
N ARG A 213 9.46 18.30 36.42
CA ARG A 213 9.86 18.85 37.73
C ARG A 213 9.54 20.33 37.87
N GLU A 214 9.79 21.12 36.81
CA GLU A 214 9.47 22.56 36.84
C GLU A 214 7.96 22.80 36.86
N VAL A 215 7.20 22.08 36.02
CA VAL A 215 5.73 22.18 36.00
C VAL A 215 5.13 21.80 37.35
N ASP A 216 5.61 20.69 37.93
CA ASP A 216 5.18 20.21 39.23
C ASP A 216 5.43 21.25 40.33
N TYR A 217 6.64 21.79 40.38
CA TYR A 217 7.01 22.81 41.35
C TYR A 217 6.08 24.04 41.29
N TYR A 218 5.80 24.56 40.10
CA TYR A 218 4.97 25.76 39.97
C TYR A 218 3.48 25.50 40.19
N LEU A 219 2.95 24.34 39.79
CA LEU A 219 1.57 23.96 40.11
C LEU A 219 1.37 23.78 41.62
N LEU A 220 2.32 23.13 42.28
CA LEU A 220 2.33 22.99 43.74
C LEU A 220 2.39 24.34 44.44
N ARG A 221 3.22 25.26 43.94
CA ARG A 221 3.37 26.59 44.54
C ARG A 221 2.16 27.49 44.31
N GLU A 222 1.48 27.34 43.17
CA GLU A 222 0.26 28.09 42.85
C GLU A 222 -0.91 27.67 43.76
N PHE A 223 -1.09 26.37 43.99
CA PHE A 223 -2.33 25.84 44.58
C PHE A 223 -2.18 25.19 45.96
N CYS A 224 -0.95 24.89 46.39
CA CYS A 224 -0.72 24.12 47.61
C CYS A 224 0.13 24.88 48.64
N SER A 225 -0.15 24.58 49.91
CA SER A 225 0.55 25.11 51.07
C SER A 225 1.04 23.96 51.97
N ILE A 226 1.65 24.30 53.11
CA ILE A 226 2.02 23.32 54.14
C ILE A 226 0.80 22.53 54.67
N TRP A 227 -0.40 23.10 54.56
CA TRP A 227 -1.67 22.49 55.01
C TRP A 227 -2.38 21.67 53.93
N GLY A 228 -1.74 21.49 52.77
CA GLY A 228 -2.32 20.81 51.60
C GLY A 228 -2.71 21.75 50.47
N CYS A 229 -3.29 21.19 49.41
CA CYS A 229 -3.82 21.96 48.29
C CYS A 229 -5.15 22.60 48.71
N ILE A 230 -5.22 23.91 48.63
CA ILE A 230 -6.25 24.70 49.31
C ILE A 230 -7.59 24.52 48.59
N ASN A 231 -8.51 23.80 49.23
CA ASN A 231 -9.90 23.68 48.77
C ASN A 231 -10.73 24.98 48.90
N LYS A 232 -10.18 26.06 49.47
CA LYS A 232 -10.88 27.35 49.68
C LYS A 232 -9.91 28.55 49.72
N ILE A 233 -9.71 29.26 48.61
CA ILE A 233 -9.11 30.60 48.59
C ILE A 233 -10.26 31.62 48.64
N VAL A 234 -10.52 32.28 49.77
CA VAL A 234 -11.60 33.29 49.83
C VAL A 234 -11.25 34.47 48.90
N SER A 235 -12.04 34.68 47.84
CA SER A 235 -11.96 35.89 47.01
C SER A 235 -12.77 37.00 47.68
N PHE A 236 -12.10 38.10 48.04
CA PHE A 236 -12.75 39.29 48.61
C PHE A 236 -13.66 40.04 47.62
N THR A 237 -13.56 39.77 46.32
CA THR A 237 -14.28 40.51 45.27
C THR A 237 -15.52 39.80 44.71
N LYS A 238 -15.65 38.47 44.90
CA LYS A 238 -16.80 37.70 44.38
C LYS A 238 -17.59 36.92 45.43
N GLY A 239 -17.21 36.96 46.71
CA GLY A 239 -17.96 36.28 47.79
C GLY A 239 -17.94 34.76 47.74
N TYR A 240 -17.12 34.14 46.87
CA TYR A 240 -16.91 32.69 46.80
C TYR A 240 -15.45 32.34 47.08
N ALA A 241 -15.23 31.21 47.74
CA ALA A 241 -13.92 30.62 47.89
C ALA A 241 -13.50 29.96 46.56
N TYR A 242 -12.43 30.46 45.93
CA TYR A 242 -11.70 29.85 44.82
C TYR A 242 -11.09 28.52 45.30
N ASN A 243 -11.82 27.42 45.11
CA ASN A 243 -11.25 26.09 45.28
C ASN A 243 -10.34 25.78 44.06
N THR A 244 -9.23 25.06 44.23
CA THR A 244 -8.43 24.48 43.14
C THR A 244 -9.31 23.83 42.06
N ASN A 245 -10.42 23.20 42.43
CA ASN A 245 -11.40 22.63 41.50
C ASN A 245 -12.09 23.68 40.60
N ILE A 246 -12.36 24.88 41.12
CA ILE A 246 -12.97 25.98 40.34
C ILE A 246 -11.96 26.50 39.31
N ALA A 247 -10.70 26.72 39.72
CA ALA A 247 -9.65 27.15 38.81
C ALA A 247 -9.39 26.11 37.69
N TYR A 248 -9.39 24.83 38.07
CA TYR A 248 -9.31 23.71 37.14
C TYR A 248 -10.49 23.72 36.16
N SER A 249 -11.73 23.73 36.65
CA SER A 249 -12.96 23.76 35.84
C SER A 249 -13.01 24.93 34.87
N ASP A 250 -12.72 26.15 35.34
CA ASP A 250 -12.77 27.37 34.54
C ASP A 250 -11.77 27.36 33.37
N ALA A 251 -10.56 26.82 33.59
CA ALA A 251 -9.60 26.63 32.51
C ALA A 251 -10.02 25.54 31.51
N MET A 252 -10.66 24.46 31.99
CA MET A 252 -11.20 23.42 31.12
C MET A 252 -12.36 23.91 30.24
N ASP A 253 -13.27 24.70 30.81
CA ASP A 253 -14.40 25.29 30.08
C ASP A 253 -13.93 26.23 28.97
N ARG A 254 -12.94 27.10 29.28
CA ARG A 254 -12.29 27.95 28.27
C ARG A 254 -11.67 27.15 27.14
N ALA A 255 -10.95 26.09 27.47
CA ALA A 255 -10.32 25.23 26.47
C ALA A 255 -11.35 24.45 25.64
N MET A 256 -12.47 24.02 26.24
CA MET A 256 -13.56 23.33 25.54
C MET A 256 -14.23 24.21 24.47
N HIS A 257 -14.36 25.52 24.70
CA HIS A 257 -14.88 26.44 23.68
C HIS A 257 -14.00 26.48 22.43
N GLY A 258 -12.67 26.46 22.58
CA GLY A 258 -11.73 26.37 21.44
C GLY A 258 -11.80 25.04 20.70
N VAL A 259 -12.06 23.95 21.42
CA VAL A 259 -12.17 22.58 20.88
C VAL A 259 -13.42 22.40 20.01
N SER A 260 -14.51 23.12 20.29
CA SER A 260 -15.78 23.02 19.54
C SER A 260 -15.66 23.34 18.04
N GLN A 261 -14.58 23.99 17.62
CA GLN A 261 -14.31 24.35 16.23
C GLN A 261 -13.73 23.21 15.39
N TYR A 262 -13.23 22.15 16.03
CA TYR A 262 -12.67 20.98 15.34
C TYR A 262 -13.76 19.96 15.05
N LYS A 263 -13.73 19.36 13.86
CA LYS A 263 -14.59 18.24 13.49
C LYS A 263 -13.80 16.95 13.70
N LEU A 264 -14.33 16.04 14.54
CA LEU A 264 -13.76 14.71 14.74
C LEU A 264 -13.49 14.02 13.40
N SER A 265 -12.33 13.39 13.28
CA SER A 265 -12.01 12.57 12.12
C SER A 265 -13.00 11.42 11.96
N ASP A 266 -13.30 11.11 10.71
CA ASP A 266 -14.16 9.98 10.36
C ASP A 266 -13.46 8.65 10.67
N LYS A 267 -14.08 7.84 11.54
CA LYS A 267 -13.61 6.48 11.87
C LYS A 267 -13.66 5.54 10.67
N ASN A 268 -14.48 5.84 9.67
CA ASN A 268 -14.75 5.01 8.52
C ASN A 268 -14.25 5.63 7.22
N PHE A 269 -13.09 6.31 7.23
CA PHE A 269 -12.45 6.75 6.00
C PHE A 269 -12.08 5.56 5.11
N SER A 270 -13.06 5.09 4.32
CA SER A 270 -13.01 3.82 3.62
C SER A 270 -12.10 3.89 2.40
N GLU A 271 -11.87 5.08 1.85
CA GLU A 271 -11.12 5.28 0.60
C GLU A 271 -9.73 4.61 0.61
N ILE A 272 -9.00 4.65 1.74
CA ILE A 272 -7.70 3.97 1.84
C ILE A 272 -7.89 2.45 1.75
N ARG A 273 -8.88 1.92 2.47
CA ARG A 273 -9.20 0.48 2.48
C ARG A 273 -9.74 0.02 1.13
N ASP A 274 -10.61 0.80 0.51
CA ASP A 274 -11.20 0.55 -0.79
C ASP A 274 -10.11 0.53 -1.87
N PHE A 275 -9.13 1.43 -1.79
CA PHE A 275 -7.94 1.38 -2.64
C PHE A 275 -7.14 0.10 -2.42
N LEU A 276 -6.79 -0.25 -1.19
CA LEU A 276 -6.00 -1.45 -0.86
C LEU A 276 -6.72 -2.75 -1.25
N ASN A 277 -8.05 -2.75 -1.23
CA ASN A 277 -8.90 -3.87 -1.62
C ASN A 277 -9.28 -3.88 -3.10
N SER A 278 -8.85 -2.88 -3.88
CA SER A 278 -9.15 -2.84 -5.31
C SER A 278 -8.49 -4.00 -6.05
N ASP A 279 -9.18 -4.55 -7.06
CA ASP A 279 -8.70 -5.70 -7.83
C ASP A 279 -7.29 -5.47 -8.38
N ARG A 280 -7.00 -4.25 -8.85
CA ARG A 280 -5.66 -3.87 -9.36
C ARG A 280 -4.57 -4.04 -8.30
N VAL A 281 -4.80 -3.59 -7.07
CA VAL A 281 -3.84 -3.75 -5.96
C VAL A 281 -3.69 -5.23 -5.60
N GLN A 282 -4.80 -5.97 -5.57
CA GLN A 282 -4.79 -7.41 -5.29
C GLN A 282 -3.96 -8.19 -6.31
N ILE A 283 -4.13 -7.86 -7.59
CA ILE A 283 -3.36 -8.39 -8.71
C ILE A 283 -1.87 -8.04 -8.51
N ILE A 284 -1.52 -6.76 -8.34
CA ILE A 284 -0.13 -6.28 -8.08
C ILE A 284 0.59 -7.02 -6.94
N MET A 285 -0.15 -7.35 -5.88
CA MET A 285 0.41 -8.06 -4.74
C MET A 285 0.58 -9.56 -4.98
N LYS A 286 -0.34 -10.21 -5.71
CA LYS A 286 -0.40 -11.67 -5.86
C LYS A 286 0.31 -12.19 -7.10
N GLU A 287 0.20 -11.50 -8.22
CA GLU A 287 0.64 -12.01 -9.51
C GLU A 287 2.08 -11.60 -9.85
N ASN A 288 2.70 -12.36 -10.76
CA ASN A 288 3.94 -11.95 -11.42
C ASN A 288 3.61 -10.94 -12.52
N ILE A 289 3.40 -9.71 -12.08
CA ILE A 289 3.14 -8.56 -12.96
C ILE A 289 4.46 -7.97 -13.39
N CYS A 290 4.62 -7.85 -14.72
CA CYS A 290 5.60 -7.02 -15.40
C CYS A 290 7.08 -7.24 -15.03
N LYS A 291 7.92 -6.38 -15.63
CA LYS A 291 9.33 -6.20 -15.28
C LYS A 291 9.45 -6.00 -13.76
N LYS A 292 10.30 -6.79 -13.11
CA LYS A 292 10.49 -6.86 -11.65
C LYS A 292 10.62 -5.48 -10.98
N GLU A 293 11.32 -4.54 -11.61
CA GLU A 293 11.51 -3.17 -11.11
C GLU A 293 10.20 -2.37 -10.96
N LEU A 294 9.28 -2.47 -11.95
CA LEU A 294 7.98 -1.81 -11.87
C LEU A 294 7.12 -2.39 -10.75
N LYS A 295 7.10 -3.73 -10.64
CA LYS A 295 6.39 -4.45 -9.57
C LYS A 295 6.85 -3.97 -8.20
N ASN A 296 8.16 -3.90 -7.98
CA ASN A 296 8.73 -3.46 -6.72
C ASN A 296 8.41 -1.98 -6.43
N SER A 297 8.41 -1.12 -7.46
CA SER A 297 7.99 0.29 -7.32
C SER A 297 6.51 0.45 -6.95
N LEU A 298 5.62 -0.35 -7.54
CA LEU A 298 4.19 -0.34 -7.20
C LEU A 298 3.94 -0.91 -5.80
N LYS A 299 4.64 -1.98 -5.41
CA LYS A 299 4.56 -2.59 -4.07
C LYS A 299 5.03 -1.64 -2.98
N LEU A 300 6.12 -0.89 -3.22
CA LEU A 300 6.58 0.18 -2.35
C LEU A 300 5.45 1.19 -2.05
N LEU A 301 4.76 1.68 -3.08
CA LEU A 301 3.66 2.64 -2.92
C LEU A 301 2.44 2.02 -2.22
N ILE A 302 2.12 0.75 -2.49
CA ILE A 302 1.04 0.02 -1.80
C ILE A 302 1.36 -0.11 -0.31
N GLU A 303 2.60 -0.47 0.05
CA GLU A 303 3.03 -0.53 1.45
C GLU A 303 2.99 0.82 2.15
N GLU A 304 3.39 1.91 1.47
CA GLU A 304 3.24 3.26 2.02
C GLU A 304 1.77 3.59 2.32
N ILE A 305 0.84 3.23 1.44
CA ILE A 305 -0.59 3.43 1.66
C ILE A 305 -1.12 2.51 2.78
N SER A 306 -0.64 1.26 2.86
CA SER A 306 -1.00 0.33 3.94
C SER A 306 -0.57 0.85 5.31
N ASP A 307 0.65 1.38 5.42
CA ASP A 307 1.14 2.05 6.63
C ASP A 307 0.28 3.25 7.03
N MET A 308 -0.13 4.05 6.05
CA MET A 308 -1.02 5.20 6.27
C MET A 308 -2.36 4.73 6.83
N ASN A 309 -2.92 3.63 6.31
CA ASN A 309 -4.15 3.03 6.85
C ASN A 309 -3.97 2.63 8.33
N ASP A 310 -2.90 1.89 8.65
CA ASP A 310 -2.67 1.40 10.01
C ASP A 310 -2.44 2.56 10.99
N THR A 311 -1.73 3.59 10.55
CA THR A 311 -1.52 4.82 11.33
C THR A 311 -2.84 5.55 11.53
N TYR A 312 -3.62 5.75 10.46
CA TYR A 312 -4.90 6.47 10.51
C TYR A 312 -5.89 5.77 11.45
N VAL A 313 -6.04 4.45 11.36
CA VAL A 313 -6.93 3.68 12.24
C VAL A 313 -6.56 3.85 13.71
N LYS A 314 -5.26 3.79 14.05
CA LYS A 314 -4.79 4.00 15.43
C LYS A 314 -4.97 5.45 15.88
N ASP A 315 -4.63 6.40 15.01
CA ASP A 315 -4.68 7.83 15.28
C ASP A 315 -6.11 8.34 15.49
N VAL A 316 -7.08 7.92 14.67
CA VAL A 316 -8.49 8.32 14.83
C VAL A 316 -9.09 7.75 16.11
N ASN A 317 -8.78 6.50 16.46
CA ASN A 317 -9.23 5.94 17.73
C ASN A 317 -8.62 6.71 18.91
N THR A 318 -7.34 7.07 18.81
CA THR A 318 -6.64 7.88 19.83
C THR A 318 -7.24 9.29 19.94
N GLU A 319 -7.53 9.96 18.82
CA GLU A 319 -8.21 11.25 18.76
C GLU A 319 -9.57 11.21 19.48
N HIS A 320 -10.40 10.21 19.16
CA HIS A 320 -11.73 10.05 19.75
C HIS A 320 -11.65 9.75 21.25
N ASN A 321 -10.68 8.93 21.67
CA ASN A 321 -10.45 8.63 23.08
C ASN A 321 -10.01 9.88 23.84
N PHE A 322 -9.13 10.69 23.28
CA PHE A 322 -8.71 11.96 23.88
C PHE A 322 -9.87 12.94 24.02
N PHE A 323 -10.68 13.10 22.97
CA PHE A 323 -11.86 13.97 23.03
C PHE A 323 -12.87 13.51 24.09
N SER A 324 -13.13 12.20 24.16
CA SER A 324 -14.08 11.63 25.12
C SER A 324 -13.56 11.76 26.55
N SER A 325 -12.26 11.53 26.75
CA SER A 325 -11.60 11.69 28.06
C SER A 325 -11.63 13.15 28.49
N TYR A 326 -11.34 14.09 27.59
CA TYR A 326 -11.41 15.52 27.88
C TYR A 326 -12.82 15.97 28.29
N LYS A 327 -13.86 15.48 27.60
CA LYS A 327 -15.26 15.71 28.02
C LYS A 327 -15.56 15.19 29.41
N ASN A 328 -15.03 14.03 29.76
CA ASN A 328 -15.19 13.45 31.08
C ASN A 328 -14.45 14.27 32.15
N ASP A 329 -13.24 14.74 31.85
CA ASP A 329 -12.49 15.63 32.73
C ASP A 329 -13.30 16.91 33.01
N CYS A 330 -13.89 17.54 31.98
CA CYS A 330 -14.73 18.74 32.14
C CYS A 330 -15.94 18.46 33.02
N LYS A 331 -16.64 17.35 32.78
CA LYS A 331 -17.84 16.96 33.55
C LYS A 331 -17.53 16.75 35.03
N ASN A 332 -16.35 16.23 35.35
CA ASN A 332 -15.95 15.88 36.72
C ASN A 332 -15.03 16.93 37.37
N ALA A 333 -14.76 18.04 36.69
CA ALA A 333 -13.77 19.03 37.14
C ALA A 333 -14.07 19.62 38.53
N MET A 334 -15.34 19.76 38.89
CA MET A 334 -15.75 20.26 40.20
C MET A 334 -15.70 19.20 41.31
N SER A 335 -15.78 17.92 41.00
CA SER A 335 -15.89 16.82 41.97
C SER A 335 -14.60 16.02 42.17
N ILE A 336 -13.56 16.29 41.37
CA ILE A 336 -12.28 15.59 41.46
C ILE A 336 -11.53 15.93 42.76
N ASN A 337 -10.90 14.93 43.38
CA ASN A 337 -10.11 15.11 44.59
C ASN A 337 -8.67 15.50 44.26
N ILE A 338 -8.34 16.79 44.40
CA ILE A 338 -7.02 17.32 44.11
C ILE A 338 -6.20 17.42 45.40
N THR A 339 -5.02 16.79 45.36
CA THR A 339 -4.08 16.67 46.46
C THR A 339 -2.68 17.04 45.98
N LYS A 340 -1.75 17.20 46.93
CA LYS A 340 -0.35 17.49 46.62
C LYS A 340 0.28 16.43 45.72
N ASN A 341 -0.12 15.17 45.86
CA ASN A 341 0.50 14.04 45.17
C ASN A 341 -0.03 13.85 43.75
N ASN A 342 -1.17 14.44 43.38
CA ASN A 342 -1.81 14.19 42.09
C ASN A 342 -2.15 15.46 41.30
N ILE A 343 -1.94 16.67 41.85
CA ILE A 343 -2.31 17.92 41.18
C ILE A 343 -1.67 18.07 39.79
N THR A 344 -0.37 17.81 39.69
CA THR A 344 0.37 17.92 38.43
C THR A 344 -0.12 16.92 37.41
N TYR A 345 -0.36 15.68 37.83
CA TYR A 345 -0.94 14.66 36.97
C TYR A 345 -2.32 15.08 36.46
N ILE A 346 -3.25 15.45 37.35
CA ILE A 346 -4.61 15.86 36.97
C ILE A 346 -4.61 17.03 35.97
N PHE A 347 -3.81 18.06 36.26
CA PHE A 347 -3.78 19.29 35.45
C PHE A 347 -3.14 19.04 34.09
N THR A 348 -2.03 18.32 34.05
CA THR A 348 -1.34 18.04 32.78
C THR A 348 -2.12 17.02 31.94
N THR A 349 -2.71 15.99 32.53
CA THR A 349 -3.52 14.98 31.81
C THR A 349 -4.73 15.59 31.10
N ALA A 350 -5.46 16.51 31.74
CA ALA A 350 -6.57 17.21 31.07
C ALA A 350 -6.10 18.00 29.84
N LEU A 351 -4.97 18.70 29.95
CA LEU A 351 -4.37 19.41 28.83
C LEU A 351 -3.81 18.47 27.76
N GLN A 352 -3.32 17.29 28.13
CA GLN A 352 -2.93 16.24 27.18
C GLN A 352 -4.13 15.72 26.41
N HIS A 353 -5.27 15.51 27.06
CA HIS A 353 -6.48 15.06 26.38
C HIS A 353 -6.99 16.11 25.38
N ASN A 354 -7.01 17.39 25.77
CA ASN A 354 -7.34 18.47 24.85
C ASN A 354 -6.34 18.59 23.68
N GLY A 355 -5.06 18.76 24.00
CA GLY A 355 -4.01 18.93 22.99
C GLY A 355 -3.85 17.70 22.10
N GLY A 356 -4.05 16.50 22.64
CA GLY A 356 -4.04 15.25 21.91
C GLY A 356 -5.17 15.17 20.89
N TYR A 357 -6.40 15.54 21.28
CA TYR A 357 -7.51 15.64 20.33
C TYR A 357 -7.16 16.56 19.14
N GLN A 358 -6.71 17.79 19.42
CA GLN A 358 -6.36 18.76 18.37
C GLN A 358 -5.22 18.28 17.48
N GLN A 359 -4.14 17.76 18.08
CA GLN A 359 -2.94 17.37 17.34
C GLN A 359 -3.17 16.13 16.48
N TYR A 360 -3.90 15.13 16.98
CA TYR A 360 -4.26 13.96 16.17
C TYR A 360 -5.22 14.33 15.04
N ASN A 361 -6.14 15.29 15.25
CA ASN A 361 -6.98 15.80 14.16
C ASN A 361 -6.13 16.41 13.02
N ILE A 362 -5.13 17.22 13.37
CA ILE A 362 -4.18 17.81 12.39
C ILE A 362 -3.41 16.71 11.65
N TRP A 363 -2.84 15.74 12.38
CA TRP A 363 -2.09 14.64 11.78
C TRP A 363 -2.97 13.75 10.88
N ASN A 364 -4.22 13.49 11.27
CA ASN A 364 -5.18 12.73 10.49
C ASN A 364 -5.52 13.42 9.17
N ASN A 365 -5.70 14.74 9.18
CA ASN A 365 -5.93 15.51 7.95
C ASN A 365 -4.69 15.50 7.03
N GLN A 366 -3.49 15.63 7.60
CA GLN A 366 -2.24 15.50 6.83
C GLN A 366 -2.08 14.10 6.22
N LEU A 367 -2.43 13.04 6.96
CA LEU A 367 -2.41 11.66 6.45
C LEU A 367 -3.34 11.48 5.25
N LYS A 368 -4.55 12.07 5.29
CA LYS A 368 -5.48 12.06 4.13
C LYS A 368 -4.89 12.75 2.90
N SER A 369 -4.31 13.93 3.07
CA SER A 369 -3.64 14.63 1.96
C SER A 369 -2.51 13.79 1.37
N ASN A 370 -1.65 13.20 2.22
CA ASN A 370 -0.57 12.33 1.77
C ASN A 370 -1.09 11.09 1.02
N PHE A 371 -2.20 10.50 1.48
CA PHE A 371 -2.82 9.36 0.78
C PHE A 371 -3.17 9.71 -0.66
N TYR A 372 -3.82 10.86 -0.92
CA TYR A 372 -4.18 11.25 -2.28
C TYR A 372 -2.94 11.50 -3.17
N GLU A 373 -1.87 12.06 -2.61
CA GLU A 373 -0.61 12.24 -3.34
C GLU A 373 0.02 10.91 -3.74
N ILE A 374 0.12 9.95 -2.82
CA ILE A 374 0.70 8.62 -3.11
C ILE A 374 -0.22 7.81 -4.04
N GLN A 375 -1.54 7.89 -3.85
CA GLN A 375 -2.51 7.27 -4.75
C GLN A 375 -2.37 7.80 -6.17
N LYS A 376 -2.15 9.11 -6.34
CA LYS A 376 -1.89 9.71 -7.66
C LYS A 376 -0.59 9.17 -8.26
N LYS A 377 0.52 9.14 -7.50
CA LYS A 377 1.79 8.56 -7.98
C LYS A 377 1.64 7.12 -8.45
N PHE A 378 0.89 6.32 -7.70
CA PHE A 378 0.58 4.93 -8.07
C PHE A 378 -0.18 4.86 -9.41
N LYS A 379 -1.24 5.67 -9.56
CA LYS A 379 -2.04 5.74 -10.80
C LYS A 379 -1.20 6.20 -11.99
N ASP A 380 -0.36 7.21 -11.81
CA ASP A 380 0.52 7.75 -12.86
C ASP A 380 1.58 6.72 -13.30
N LEU A 381 2.19 6.01 -12.33
CA LEU A 381 3.16 4.96 -12.61
C LEU A 381 2.54 3.81 -13.42
N LEU A 382 1.35 3.35 -13.02
CA LEU A 382 0.61 2.32 -13.75
C LEU A 382 0.23 2.79 -15.16
N LYS A 383 -0.29 4.01 -15.29
CA LYS A 383 -0.66 4.60 -16.59
C LYS A 383 0.53 4.68 -17.55
N ASN A 384 1.70 5.12 -17.06
CA ASN A 384 2.90 5.22 -17.88
C ASN A 384 3.40 3.85 -18.33
N ALA A 385 3.35 2.85 -17.45
CA ALA A 385 3.73 1.49 -17.78
C ALA A 385 2.79 0.86 -18.82
N LEU A 386 1.48 1.08 -18.70
CA LEU A 386 0.49 0.63 -19.68
C LEU A 386 0.73 1.29 -21.05
N LYS A 387 0.98 2.60 -21.09
CA LYS A 387 1.30 3.32 -22.33
C LYS A 387 2.56 2.76 -22.98
N GLY A 388 3.62 2.54 -22.21
CA GLY A 388 4.86 1.96 -22.71
C GLY A 388 4.67 0.54 -23.26
N LEU A 389 3.85 -0.29 -22.61
CA LEU A 389 3.51 -1.62 -23.10
C LEU A 389 2.73 -1.56 -24.43
N GLY A 390 1.76 -0.64 -24.55
CA GLY A 390 1.03 -0.42 -25.80
C GLY A 390 1.94 0.03 -26.94
N GLU A 391 2.90 0.91 -26.67
CA GLU A 391 3.94 1.33 -27.62
C GLU A 391 4.84 0.15 -28.03
N GLU A 392 5.29 -0.67 -27.06
CA GLU A 392 6.07 -1.88 -27.34
C GLU A 392 5.29 -2.85 -28.24
N ILE A 393 4.03 -3.16 -27.93
CA ILE A 393 3.18 -4.07 -28.73
C ILE A 393 2.94 -3.52 -30.14
N ASN A 394 2.64 -2.22 -30.27
CA ASN A 394 2.45 -1.58 -31.57
C ASN A 394 3.70 -1.65 -32.45
N SER A 395 4.89 -1.60 -31.84
CA SER A 395 6.17 -1.67 -32.56
C SER A 395 6.52 -3.07 -33.09
N LEU A 396 5.85 -4.12 -32.63
CA LEU A 396 6.05 -5.48 -33.11
C LEU A 396 5.50 -5.61 -34.53
N VAL A 397 6.36 -5.86 -35.51
CA VAL A 397 5.99 -5.99 -36.93
C VAL A 397 6.69 -7.20 -37.51
N TYR A 398 5.97 -8.00 -38.30
CA TYR A 398 6.57 -9.13 -39.01
C TYR A 398 7.60 -8.62 -40.05
N PRO A 399 8.79 -9.22 -40.19
CA PRO A 399 9.85 -8.64 -41.02
C PRO A 399 9.46 -8.50 -42.50
N GLU A 400 9.46 -7.27 -43.01
CA GLU A 400 8.96 -6.96 -44.36
C GLU A 400 9.79 -7.62 -45.48
N ASN A 401 11.10 -7.73 -45.28
CA ASN A 401 11.99 -8.48 -46.17
C ASN A 401 11.58 -9.95 -46.31
N VAL A 402 11.20 -10.60 -45.19
CA VAL A 402 10.71 -11.98 -45.20
C VAL A 402 9.40 -12.07 -45.95
N ILE A 403 8.45 -11.16 -45.71
CA ILE A 403 7.15 -11.13 -46.42
C ILE A 403 7.35 -11.05 -47.93
N MET A 404 8.21 -10.14 -48.40
CA MET A 404 8.49 -9.97 -49.82
C MET A 404 9.11 -11.23 -50.42
N GLU A 405 10.09 -11.81 -49.74
CA GLU A 405 10.83 -12.96 -50.27
C GLU A 405 10.00 -14.25 -50.28
N VAL A 406 9.18 -14.49 -49.26
CA VAL A 406 8.22 -15.61 -49.20
C VAL A 406 7.24 -15.55 -50.37
N LYS A 407 6.67 -14.37 -50.65
CA LYS A 407 5.73 -14.18 -51.78
C LYS A 407 6.40 -14.43 -53.12
N LYS A 408 7.64 -13.96 -53.29
CA LYS A 408 8.43 -14.18 -54.50
C LYS A 408 8.68 -15.68 -54.72
N ILE A 409 9.24 -16.36 -53.73
CA ILE A 409 9.54 -17.81 -53.79
C ILE A 409 8.28 -18.61 -54.10
N PHE A 410 7.16 -18.31 -53.44
CA PHE A 410 5.89 -18.98 -53.70
C PHE A 410 5.40 -18.81 -55.14
N THR A 411 5.45 -17.58 -55.65
CA THR A 411 5.02 -17.29 -57.02
C THR A 411 5.87 -18.08 -58.03
N GLU A 412 7.20 -18.03 -57.89
CA GLU A 412 8.14 -18.74 -58.76
C GLU A 412 7.93 -20.26 -58.71
N GLY A 413 7.80 -20.84 -57.50
CA GLY A 413 7.59 -22.27 -57.31
C GLY A 413 6.24 -22.76 -57.82
N ASN A 414 5.17 -21.99 -57.60
CA ASN A 414 3.83 -22.28 -58.10
C ASN A 414 3.79 -22.30 -59.63
N ASP A 415 4.40 -21.29 -60.26
CA ASP A 415 4.48 -21.22 -61.73
C ASP A 415 5.32 -22.36 -62.31
N ALA A 416 6.43 -22.74 -61.67
CA ALA A 416 7.26 -23.86 -62.10
C ALA A 416 6.51 -25.21 -62.00
N TYR A 417 5.81 -25.43 -60.89
CA TYR A 417 4.96 -26.61 -60.68
C TYR A 417 3.89 -26.73 -61.77
N HIS A 418 3.09 -25.68 -61.99
CA HIS A 418 1.99 -25.73 -62.95
C HIS A 418 2.47 -25.90 -64.40
N ARG A 419 3.57 -25.23 -64.78
CA ARG A 419 4.19 -25.44 -66.10
C ARG A 419 4.65 -26.87 -66.31
N THR A 420 5.37 -27.43 -65.34
CA THR A 420 5.90 -28.80 -65.42
C THR A 420 4.78 -29.84 -65.39
N LYS A 421 3.75 -29.61 -64.59
CA LYS A 421 2.55 -30.46 -64.58
C LYS A 421 1.85 -30.46 -65.95
N SER A 422 1.67 -29.29 -66.58
CA SER A 422 1.09 -29.20 -67.92
C SER A 422 1.92 -29.95 -68.95
N LEU A 423 3.26 -29.84 -68.88
CA LEU A 423 4.17 -30.58 -69.76
C LEU A 423 4.02 -32.09 -69.62
N ILE A 424 3.88 -32.59 -68.39
CA ILE A 424 3.60 -34.01 -68.16
C ILE A 424 2.22 -34.35 -68.76
N GLU A 425 1.17 -33.60 -68.45
CA GLU A 425 -0.20 -33.91 -68.88
C GLU A 425 -0.44 -33.77 -70.40
N GLU A 426 0.18 -32.80 -71.08
CA GLU A 426 0.07 -32.58 -72.53
C GLU A 426 0.77 -33.68 -73.34
N ASN A 427 1.89 -34.20 -72.85
CA ASN A 427 2.58 -35.34 -73.45
C ASN A 427 1.91 -36.68 -73.12
N PHE A 428 0.86 -36.68 -72.28
CA PHE A 428 0.15 -37.86 -71.76
C PHE A 428 -1.15 -38.20 -72.50
N ARG A 429 -1.10 -38.32 -73.83
CA ARG A 429 -2.21 -38.90 -74.63
C ARG A 429 -1.77 -40.17 -75.37
N LEU A 430 -1.59 -41.26 -74.63
CA LEU A 430 -1.31 -42.60 -75.17
C LEU A 430 -2.48 -43.58 -75.01
N GLU A 431 -3.71 -43.07 -74.91
CA GLU A 431 -4.91 -43.91 -75.08
C GLU A 431 -5.06 -44.30 -76.56
N ASN A 432 -4.36 -45.36 -77.00
CA ASN A 432 -4.83 -46.32 -78.04
C ASN A 432 -3.75 -47.23 -78.67
N LEU A 433 -2.49 -47.25 -78.22
CA LEU A 433 -1.46 -48.04 -78.94
C LEU A 433 -1.48 -49.56 -78.65
N SER A 434 -1.98 -50.00 -77.49
CA SER A 434 -1.85 -51.41 -77.07
C SER A 434 -2.91 -52.36 -77.63
N HIS A 435 -4.04 -51.87 -78.17
CA HIS A 435 -5.16 -52.74 -78.56
C HIS A 435 -5.23 -53.10 -80.05
N LYS A 436 -4.41 -52.51 -80.93
CA LYS A 436 -4.55 -52.70 -82.39
C LYS A 436 -3.51 -53.56 -83.08
N TYR A 437 -2.37 -53.89 -82.46
CA TYR A 437 -1.26 -54.47 -83.21
C TYR A 437 -0.55 -55.63 -82.49
N LYS A 438 -0.74 -56.86 -83.00
CA LYS A 438 -0.03 -58.08 -82.55
C LYS A 438 1.23 -58.33 -83.40
N ASN A 439 2.29 -57.54 -83.19
CA ASN A 439 3.60 -57.73 -83.82
C ASN A 439 4.71 -57.70 -82.75
N LYS A 440 5.70 -58.59 -82.83
CA LYS A 440 6.81 -58.68 -81.85
C LYS A 440 7.61 -57.38 -81.71
N ARG A 441 7.87 -56.65 -82.82
CA ARG A 441 8.51 -55.31 -82.76
C ARG A 441 7.63 -54.26 -82.08
N ILE A 442 6.31 -54.41 -82.14
CA ILE A 442 5.36 -53.52 -81.50
C ILE A 442 5.26 -53.84 -80.00
N SER A 443 5.49 -55.09 -79.59
CA SER A 443 5.57 -55.48 -78.17
C SER A 443 6.72 -54.78 -77.45
N ASP A 444 7.92 -54.73 -78.04
CA ASP A 444 9.08 -54.07 -77.44
C ASP A 444 8.85 -52.56 -77.29
N ILE A 445 8.31 -51.91 -78.34
CA ILE A 445 7.88 -50.50 -78.31
C ILE A 445 6.78 -50.26 -77.26
N THR A 446 5.84 -51.20 -77.10
CA THR A 446 4.77 -51.11 -76.09
C THR A 446 5.34 -51.22 -74.68
N SER A 447 6.34 -52.07 -74.46
CA SER A 447 7.05 -52.19 -73.18
C SER A 447 7.78 -50.90 -72.83
N GLU A 448 8.54 -50.33 -73.76
CA GLU A 448 9.24 -49.05 -73.58
C GLU A 448 8.25 -47.90 -73.32
N LEU A 449 7.15 -47.82 -74.06
CA LEU A 449 6.09 -46.82 -73.82
C LEU A 449 5.42 -46.99 -72.46
N THR A 450 5.19 -48.24 -72.02
CA THR A 450 4.62 -48.52 -70.70
C THR A 450 5.59 -48.12 -69.57
N GLU A 451 6.88 -48.33 -69.76
CA GLU A 451 7.91 -47.93 -68.80
C GLU A 451 8.04 -46.40 -68.72
N LEU A 452 8.05 -45.71 -69.86
CA LEU A 452 8.01 -44.24 -69.94
C LEU A 452 6.75 -43.68 -69.27
N TYR A 453 5.60 -44.31 -69.49
CA TYR A 453 4.34 -43.94 -68.84
C TYR A 453 4.42 -44.10 -67.32
N ALA A 454 4.94 -45.22 -66.83
CA ALA A 454 5.11 -45.46 -65.40
C ALA A 454 6.05 -44.43 -64.76
N ARG A 455 7.16 -44.09 -65.43
CA ARG A 455 8.09 -43.05 -64.95
C ARG A 455 7.43 -41.69 -64.86
N ALA A 456 6.72 -41.26 -65.89
CA ALA A 456 6.14 -39.93 -65.85
C ALA A 456 4.88 -39.83 -64.97
N LEU A 457 4.16 -40.94 -64.74
CA LEU A 457 3.18 -41.02 -63.65
C LEU A 457 3.85 -40.84 -62.28
N ALA A 458 4.99 -41.52 -62.04
CA ALA A 458 5.76 -41.36 -60.82
C ALA A 458 6.31 -39.93 -60.63
N HIS A 459 6.78 -39.29 -61.71
CA HIS A 459 7.18 -37.89 -61.69
C HIS A 459 6.01 -36.95 -61.34
N ASN A 460 4.81 -37.18 -61.87
CA ASN A 460 3.63 -36.38 -61.53
C ASN A 460 3.26 -36.50 -60.05
N ILE A 461 3.30 -37.72 -59.50
CA ILE A 461 3.05 -37.97 -58.07
C ILE A 461 4.10 -37.27 -57.21
N ASN A 462 5.39 -37.50 -57.48
CA ASN A 462 6.49 -36.89 -56.72
C ASN A 462 6.47 -35.36 -56.80
N LEU A 463 6.18 -34.80 -57.98
CA LEU A 463 6.08 -33.36 -58.20
C LEU A 463 4.95 -32.75 -57.37
N LYS A 464 3.78 -33.39 -57.37
CA LYS A 464 2.63 -32.99 -56.55
C LYS A 464 2.95 -33.06 -55.06
N ASP A 465 3.60 -34.13 -54.60
CA ASP A 465 3.92 -34.31 -53.19
C ASP A 465 4.95 -33.27 -52.71
N LYS A 466 5.99 -33.00 -53.49
CA LYS A 466 6.96 -31.93 -53.21
C LYS A 466 6.30 -30.55 -53.18
N PHE A 467 5.46 -30.24 -54.18
CA PHE A 467 4.72 -28.98 -54.21
C PHE A 467 3.77 -28.84 -53.01
N ASN A 468 3.09 -29.91 -52.58
CA ASN A 468 2.22 -29.88 -51.41
C ASN A 468 3.00 -29.58 -50.12
N SER A 469 4.19 -30.16 -49.95
CA SER A 469 5.08 -29.86 -48.82
C SER A 469 5.45 -28.38 -48.79
N PHE A 470 5.99 -27.89 -49.91
CA PHE A 470 6.33 -26.48 -50.13
C PHE A 470 5.16 -25.52 -49.84
N ASN A 471 3.99 -25.80 -50.41
CA ASN A 471 2.78 -24.99 -50.24
C ASN A 471 2.27 -25.01 -48.78
N THR A 472 2.40 -26.14 -48.09
CA THR A 472 2.06 -26.24 -46.67
C THR A 472 2.94 -25.34 -45.83
N LYS A 473 4.25 -25.30 -46.12
CA LYS A 473 5.18 -24.40 -45.43
C LYS A 473 4.89 -22.93 -45.73
N TYR A 474 4.62 -22.58 -46.99
CA TYR A 474 4.17 -21.23 -47.37
C TYR A 474 2.92 -20.79 -46.59
N LYS A 475 1.88 -21.62 -46.56
CA LYS A 475 0.63 -21.32 -45.84
C LYS A 475 0.84 -21.16 -44.34
N SER A 476 1.76 -21.94 -43.74
CA SER A 476 2.14 -21.78 -42.33
C SER A 476 2.73 -20.40 -42.07
N ILE A 477 3.63 -19.92 -42.94
CA ILE A 477 4.24 -18.59 -42.81
C ILE A 477 3.21 -17.48 -43.03
N GLU A 478 2.33 -17.62 -44.02
CA GLU A 478 1.24 -16.67 -44.27
C GLU A 478 0.28 -16.58 -43.07
N SER A 479 -0.03 -17.72 -42.44
CA SER A 479 -0.80 -17.75 -41.20
C SER A 479 -0.09 -16.97 -40.09
N ASN A 480 1.21 -17.22 -39.86
CA ASN A 480 1.99 -16.53 -38.83
C ASN A 480 1.98 -15.00 -39.01
N ILE A 481 2.11 -14.51 -40.25
CA ILE A 481 2.03 -13.07 -40.56
C ILE A 481 0.68 -12.49 -40.10
N ASN A 482 -0.42 -13.17 -40.43
CA ASN A 482 -1.76 -12.73 -40.05
C ASN A 482 -2.00 -12.85 -38.53
N SER A 483 -1.46 -13.87 -37.89
CA SER A 483 -1.58 -14.12 -36.45
C SER A 483 -0.97 -12.98 -35.62
N VAL A 484 0.17 -12.43 -36.05
CA VAL A 484 0.81 -11.28 -35.36
C VAL A 484 -0.11 -10.07 -35.32
N GLU A 485 -0.67 -9.66 -36.46
CA GLU A 485 -1.54 -8.47 -36.53
C GLU A 485 -2.88 -8.69 -35.84
N LEU A 486 -3.43 -9.91 -35.87
CA LEU A 486 -4.64 -10.27 -35.14
C LEU A 486 -4.39 -10.19 -33.62
N ALA A 487 -3.34 -10.84 -33.12
CA ALA A 487 -3.00 -10.84 -31.70
C ALA A 487 -2.71 -9.43 -31.17
N LYS A 488 -2.04 -8.58 -31.97
CA LYS A 488 -1.87 -7.15 -31.65
C LYS A 488 -3.20 -6.43 -31.48
N ARG A 489 -4.13 -6.58 -32.44
CA ARG A 489 -5.45 -5.94 -32.35
C ARG A 489 -6.24 -6.41 -31.14
N GLU A 490 -6.19 -7.70 -30.80
CA GLU A 490 -6.84 -8.23 -29.61
C GLU A 490 -6.27 -7.61 -28.33
N LEU A 491 -4.95 -7.55 -28.21
CA LEU A 491 -4.26 -6.91 -27.07
C LEU A 491 -4.55 -5.41 -26.97
N LEU A 492 -4.66 -4.71 -28.09
CA LEU A 492 -4.92 -3.26 -28.13
C LEU A 492 -6.41 -2.92 -27.98
N LEU A 493 -7.33 -3.83 -28.31
CA LEU A 493 -8.76 -3.67 -27.97
C LEU A 493 -8.99 -3.84 -26.47
N GLU A 494 -8.23 -4.72 -25.84
CA GLU A 494 -8.12 -4.79 -24.39
C GLU A 494 -7.52 -3.49 -23.79
N GLU A 495 -6.87 -2.60 -24.57
CA GLU A 495 -6.31 -1.31 -24.10
C GLU A 495 -7.37 -0.39 -23.48
N SER A 496 -8.60 -0.47 -24.00
CA SER A 496 -9.77 0.24 -23.46
C SER A 496 -10.28 -0.32 -22.11
N LYS A 497 -9.83 -1.53 -21.74
CA LYS A 497 -10.14 -2.25 -20.48
C LYS A 497 -8.88 -2.56 -19.65
N LEU A 498 -7.70 -2.13 -20.11
CA LEU A 498 -6.39 -2.57 -19.62
C LEU A 498 -6.09 -1.90 -18.28
N THR A 499 -6.73 -2.46 -17.26
CA THR A 499 -6.47 -2.16 -15.87
C THR A 499 -5.21 -2.84 -15.36
N ASP A 500 -4.66 -3.84 -16.07
CA ASP A 500 -3.65 -4.74 -15.52
C ASP A 500 -2.58 -5.16 -16.54
N ILE A 501 -1.30 -5.08 -16.14
CA ILE A 501 -0.13 -5.61 -16.87
C ILE A 501 0.09 -7.08 -16.45
N THR A 502 -0.91 -7.92 -16.69
CA THR A 502 -0.91 -9.31 -16.20
C THR A 502 0.09 -10.19 -16.94
N TYR A 503 0.36 -11.36 -16.36
CA TYR A 503 1.17 -12.40 -16.99
C TYR A 503 0.62 -12.78 -18.37
N ASP A 504 -0.70 -12.85 -18.54
CA ASP A 504 -1.34 -13.26 -19.78
C ASP A 504 -1.05 -12.31 -20.95
N ILE A 505 -1.09 -11.00 -20.70
CA ILE A 505 -0.77 -9.98 -21.72
C ILE A 505 0.70 -10.06 -22.12
N LEU A 506 1.58 -10.28 -21.13
CA LEU A 506 3.02 -10.44 -21.39
C LEU A 506 3.34 -11.76 -22.10
N ALA A 507 2.62 -12.84 -21.79
CA ALA A 507 2.75 -14.12 -22.47
C ALA A 507 2.31 -13.99 -23.93
N LYS A 508 1.14 -13.39 -24.21
CA LYS A 508 0.69 -13.10 -25.58
C LYS A 508 1.67 -12.21 -26.34
N LYS A 509 2.24 -11.18 -25.68
CA LYS A 509 3.30 -10.34 -26.29
C LYS A 509 4.51 -11.18 -26.66
N LYS A 510 4.96 -12.06 -25.76
CA LYS A 510 6.09 -12.94 -26.01
C LYS A 510 5.82 -13.91 -27.16
N ASP A 511 4.61 -14.47 -27.25
CA ASP A 511 4.23 -15.34 -28.37
C ASP A 511 4.37 -14.62 -29.72
N ILE A 512 3.99 -13.33 -29.78
CA ILE A 512 4.21 -12.49 -30.97
C ILE A 512 5.71 -12.32 -31.25
N GLU A 513 6.51 -12.01 -30.22
CA GLU A 513 7.97 -11.86 -30.33
C GLU A 513 8.64 -13.15 -30.82
N ASP A 514 8.22 -14.31 -30.33
CA ASP A 514 8.75 -15.63 -30.71
C ASP A 514 8.38 -15.96 -32.17
N ILE A 515 7.15 -15.67 -32.62
CA ILE A 515 6.75 -15.80 -34.03
C ILE A 515 7.66 -14.95 -34.92
N ILE A 516 7.84 -13.67 -34.58
CA ILE A 516 8.71 -12.73 -35.32
C ILE A 516 10.16 -13.23 -35.33
N GLY A 517 10.68 -13.68 -34.18
CA GLY A 517 12.05 -14.17 -34.03
C GLY A 517 12.33 -15.43 -34.86
N SER A 518 11.32 -16.26 -35.09
CA SER A 518 11.43 -17.47 -35.93
C SER A 518 11.37 -17.20 -37.44
N ALA A 519 10.97 -16.01 -37.88
CA ALA A 519 10.64 -15.72 -39.27
C ALA A 519 11.76 -16.03 -40.28
N ASN A 520 13.02 -15.77 -39.94
CA ASN A 520 14.15 -16.06 -40.82
C ASN A 520 14.44 -17.58 -40.95
N ASN A 521 14.24 -18.34 -39.87
CA ASN A 521 14.39 -19.79 -39.91
C ASN A 521 13.29 -20.41 -40.78
N GLU A 522 12.07 -19.92 -40.63
CA GLU A 522 10.93 -20.31 -41.45
C GLU A 522 11.17 -20.02 -42.94
N LEU A 523 11.73 -18.85 -43.27
CA LEU A 523 12.14 -18.51 -44.64
C LEU A 523 13.22 -19.46 -45.18
N ALA A 524 14.23 -19.80 -44.37
CA ALA A 524 15.29 -20.72 -44.77
C ALA A 524 14.74 -22.12 -45.10
N LEU A 525 13.78 -22.60 -44.29
CA LEU A 525 13.10 -23.87 -44.56
C LEU A 525 12.28 -23.81 -45.85
N LEU A 526 11.56 -22.71 -46.10
CA LEU A 526 10.82 -22.53 -47.35
C LEU A 526 11.75 -22.51 -48.58
N LYS A 527 12.93 -21.88 -48.47
CA LYS A 527 13.95 -21.89 -49.52
C LYS A 527 14.45 -23.30 -49.81
N SER A 528 14.69 -24.10 -48.78
CA SER A 528 15.06 -25.51 -48.94
C SER A 528 13.99 -26.31 -49.68
N ASP A 529 12.72 -26.17 -49.29
CA ASP A 529 11.59 -26.84 -49.95
C ASP A 529 11.45 -26.39 -51.42
N TYR A 530 11.71 -25.10 -51.70
CA TYR A 530 11.72 -24.56 -53.05
C TYR A 530 12.86 -25.15 -53.90
N ASP A 531 14.08 -25.20 -53.37
CA ASP A 531 15.23 -25.75 -54.08
C ASP A 531 15.03 -27.24 -54.42
N GLU A 532 14.43 -28.01 -53.51
CA GLU A 532 14.05 -29.41 -53.75
C GLU A 532 13.00 -29.53 -54.86
N LEU A 533 11.97 -28.67 -54.86
CA LEU A 533 10.97 -28.62 -55.92
C LEU A 533 11.61 -28.29 -57.28
N MET A 534 12.51 -27.30 -57.32
CA MET A 534 13.17 -26.86 -58.56
C MET A 534 14.16 -27.90 -59.09
N THR A 535 14.80 -28.67 -58.22
CA THR A 535 15.64 -29.81 -58.60
C THR A 535 14.80 -30.85 -59.34
N LEU A 536 13.66 -31.24 -58.76
CA LEU A 536 12.75 -32.21 -59.38
C LEU A 536 12.16 -31.69 -60.70
N VAL A 537 11.80 -30.41 -60.77
CA VAL A 537 11.35 -29.77 -62.02
C VAL A 537 12.42 -29.88 -63.11
N SER A 538 13.69 -29.62 -62.77
CA SER A 538 14.80 -29.69 -63.71
C SER A 538 15.05 -31.11 -64.18
N GLU A 539 14.99 -32.09 -63.27
CA GLU A 539 15.12 -33.52 -63.61
C GLU A 539 14.05 -33.95 -64.62
N ILE A 540 12.78 -33.59 -64.38
CA ILE A 540 11.66 -33.92 -65.26
C ILE A 540 11.82 -33.27 -66.64
N GLN A 541 12.30 -32.02 -66.72
CA GLN A 541 12.49 -31.32 -67.98
C GLN A 541 13.70 -31.83 -68.78
N SER A 542 14.68 -32.44 -68.11
CA SER A 542 15.88 -33.01 -68.73
C SER A 542 15.72 -34.48 -69.16
N SER A 543 14.64 -35.14 -68.72
CA SER A 543 14.27 -36.53 -69.02
C SER A 543 13.42 -36.61 -70.29
#